data_AF-A0A1Z5SGA9-F1
#
_entry.id   AF-A0A1Z5SGA9-F1
#
_cell.length_a   1.000
_cell.length_b   1.000
_cell.length_c   1.000
_cell.angle_alpha   90.00
_cell.angle_beta   90.00
_cell.angle_gamma   90.00
#
_symmetry.space_group_name_H-M   'P 1'
#
loop_
_entity.id
_entity.type
_entity.pdbx_description
1 polymer ?
#
loop_
_entity_poly.entity_id
_entity_poly.type
_entity_poly.pdbx_seq_one_letter_code
_entity_poly.pdbx_strand_id
1 'polypeptide(L)'
;MYRITDEQVDYILNDIKQRGIEIADLQQNLLDHICCIIERQLDENGDFKACYQKIIEAFYKERLAEIEEETILLLTFKNYYGMKKLMIVSGILCTTGFFIGSFFKIMHWNGTYWFLIPSIIFFSFVFLPLLFLLKTKEASSQREKLIVAVGCIVGVLYCLSTLFLVEYWHGASVLWSITLLTATFVLLPLYFFNGIRKPETKLNTIVTTFILIGLLGMQFTLTSLHKHPQKHTVVNNK
;
A
#
# COMPACT_ATOMS: atom_id res chain seq x y z
N MET A 1 -28.43 4.19 36.52
CA MET A 1 -27.09 4.22 35.89
C MET A 1 -26.28 3.20 36.65
N TYR A 2 -25.81 2.16 35.96
CA TYR A 2 -25.09 1.08 36.62
C TYR A 2 -23.78 1.61 37.18
N ARG A 3 -23.39 1.17 38.38
CA ARG A 3 -22.11 1.55 38.99
C ARG A 3 -21.20 0.34 38.97
N ILE A 4 -20.10 0.46 38.25
CA ILE A 4 -19.09 -0.59 38.16
C ILE A 4 -18.45 -0.84 39.52
N THR A 5 -18.18 -2.11 39.82
CA THR A 5 -17.47 -2.52 41.04
C THR A 5 -15.96 -2.56 40.82
N ASP A 6 -15.17 -2.42 41.88
CA ASP A 6 -13.70 -2.45 41.79
C ASP A 6 -13.18 -3.78 41.21
N GLU A 7 -13.84 -4.90 41.50
CA GLU A 7 -13.51 -6.21 40.91
C GLU A 7 -13.71 -6.24 39.38
N GLN A 8 -14.71 -5.52 38.86
CA GLN A 8 -14.96 -5.38 37.42
C GLN A 8 -13.93 -4.46 36.76
N VAL A 9 -13.51 -3.39 37.44
CA VAL A 9 -12.42 -2.52 36.97
C VAL A 9 -11.13 -3.32 36.84
N ASP A 10 -10.77 -4.09 37.86
CA ASP A 10 -9.58 -4.95 37.86
C ASP A 10 -9.65 -6.01 36.76
N TYR A 11 -10.84 -6.59 36.52
CA TYR A 11 -11.05 -7.51 35.42
C TYR A 11 -10.75 -6.85 34.06
N ILE A 12 -11.32 -5.67 33.80
CA ILE A 12 -11.12 -4.94 32.53
C ILE A 12 -9.65 -4.58 32.34
N LEU A 13 -8.99 -4.06 33.38
CA LEU A 13 -7.59 -3.65 33.31
C LEU A 13 -6.66 -4.84 33.04
N ASN A 14 -6.90 -5.97 33.70
CA ASN A 14 -6.12 -7.18 33.48
C ASN A 14 -6.33 -7.76 32.07
N ASP A 15 -7.56 -7.73 31.55
CA ASP A 15 -7.87 -8.19 30.20
C ASP A 15 -7.20 -7.30 29.13
N ILE A 16 -7.23 -5.96 29.30
CA ILE A 16 -6.54 -5.00 28.41
C ILE A 16 -5.03 -5.30 28.37
N LYS A 17 -4.40 -5.55 29.52
CA LYS A 17 -2.97 -5.90 29.61
C LYS A 17 -2.67 -7.24 28.94
N GLN A 18 -3.49 -8.25 29.18
CA GLN A 18 -3.32 -9.58 28.57
C GLN A 18 -3.46 -9.55 27.04
N ARG A 19 -4.21 -8.59 26.51
CA ARG A 19 -4.40 -8.39 25.06
C ARG A 19 -3.29 -7.58 24.38
N GLY A 20 -2.25 -7.19 25.11
CA GLY A 20 -1.01 -6.65 24.55
C GLY A 20 -0.92 -5.11 24.52
N ILE A 21 -1.67 -4.41 25.37
CA ILE A 21 -1.44 -2.97 25.62
C ILE A 21 -0.41 -2.84 26.76
N GLU A 22 0.78 -2.33 26.47
CA GLU A 22 1.88 -2.13 27.43
C GLU A 22 1.96 -0.68 27.95
N ILE A 23 1.55 0.31 27.15
CA ILE A 23 1.60 1.73 27.52
C ILE A 23 0.59 2.04 28.63
N ALA A 24 1.09 2.39 29.81
CA ALA A 24 0.27 2.69 30.99
C ALA A 24 -0.81 3.76 30.74
N ASP A 25 -0.45 4.86 30.05
CA ASP A 25 -1.41 5.94 29.75
C ASP A 25 -2.53 5.46 28.82
N LEU A 26 -2.23 4.57 27.87
CA LEU A 26 -3.23 4.01 26.96
C LEU A 26 -4.13 3.00 27.69
N GLN A 27 -3.56 2.17 28.57
CA GLN A 27 -4.35 1.27 29.44
C GLN A 27 -5.38 2.05 30.24
N GLN A 28 -4.98 3.15 30.88
CA GLN A 28 -5.86 3.97 31.70
C GLN A 28 -6.94 4.68 30.86
N ASN A 29 -6.59 5.22 29.68
CA ASN A 29 -7.57 5.82 28.78
C ASN A 29 -8.61 4.80 28.28
N LEU A 30 -8.18 3.59 27.91
CA LEU A 30 -9.07 2.52 27.47
C LEU A 30 -9.96 2.05 28.62
N LEU A 31 -9.39 1.85 29.81
CA LEU A 31 -10.13 1.49 31.01
C LEU A 31 -11.25 2.49 31.29
N ASP A 32 -10.93 3.79 31.36
CA ASP A 32 -11.88 4.86 31.66
C ASP A 32 -13.01 4.91 30.62
N HIS A 33 -12.67 4.80 29.33
CA HIS A 33 -13.67 4.82 28.27
C HIS A 33 -14.59 3.60 28.30
N ILE A 34 -14.04 2.41 28.51
CA ILE A 34 -14.82 1.17 28.61
C ILE A 34 -15.75 1.22 29.82
N CYS A 35 -15.25 1.63 30.98
CA CYS A 35 -16.07 1.80 32.19
C CYS A 35 -17.24 2.75 31.92
N CYS A 36 -16.97 3.93 31.35
CA CYS A 36 -17.99 4.91 30.98
C CYS A 36 -19.07 4.35 30.03
N ILE A 37 -18.71 3.47 29.09
CA ILE A 37 -19.67 2.86 28.16
C ILE A 37 -20.54 1.82 28.87
N ILE A 38 -19.93 0.97 29.72
CA ILE A 38 -20.64 -0.06 30.49
C ILE A 38 -21.65 0.58 31.44
N GLU A 39 -21.28 1.63 32.18
CA GLU A 39 -22.18 2.32 33.11
C GLU A 39 -23.43 2.91 32.42
N ARG A 40 -23.30 3.21 31.11
CA ARG A 40 -24.39 3.74 30.27
C ARG A 40 -25.23 2.66 29.60
N GLN A 41 -24.63 1.55 29.20
CA GLN A 41 -25.28 0.51 28.39
C GLN A 41 -25.75 -0.70 29.20
N LEU A 42 -25.26 -0.89 30.42
CA LEU A 42 -25.63 -2.03 31.25
C LEU A 42 -26.93 -1.75 32.01
N ASP A 43 -27.96 -2.54 31.74
CA ASP A 43 -29.21 -2.56 32.49
C ASP A 43 -29.03 -3.22 33.87
N GLU A 44 -29.88 -2.91 34.85
CA GLU A 44 -29.75 -3.40 36.24
C GLU A 44 -29.75 -4.94 36.38
N ASN A 45 -30.26 -5.67 35.40
CA ASN A 45 -30.25 -7.15 35.33
C ASN A 45 -29.39 -7.70 34.17
N GLY A 46 -28.53 -6.88 33.57
CA GLY A 46 -27.69 -7.26 32.43
C GLY A 46 -26.47 -8.09 32.83
N ASP A 47 -26.03 -8.97 31.93
CA ASP A 47 -24.77 -9.70 32.09
C ASP A 47 -23.57 -8.80 31.73
N PHE A 48 -22.76 -8.48 32.74
CA PHE A 48 -21.52 -7.71 32.59
C PHE A 48 -20.58 -8.30 31.55
N LYS A 49 -20.35 -9.63 31.55
CA LYS A 49 -19.37 -10.25 30.63
C LYS A 49 -19.83 -10.16 29.19
N ALA A 50 -21.12 -10.40 28.93
CA ALA A 50 -21.69 -10.27 27.60
C ALA A 50 -21.67 -8.82 27.09
N CYS A 51 -21.91 -7.83 27.97
CA CYS A 51 -21.82 -6.42 27.63
C CYS A 51 -20.38 -6.00 27.34
N TYR A 52 -19.44 -6.35 28.23
CA TYR A 52 -18.02 -6.08 28.08
C TYR A 52 -17.46 -6.66 26.77
N GLN A 53 -17.78 -7.92 26.46
CA GLN A 53 -17.29 -8.58 25.25
C GLN A 53 -17.75 -7.84 23.97
N LYS A 54 -19.00 -7.35 23.93
CA LYS A 54 -19.49 -6.54 22.81
C LYS A 54 -18.78 -5.19 22.71
N ILE A 55 -18.50 -4.56 23.85
CA ILE A 55 -17.85 -3.26 23.92
C ILE A 55 -16.39 -3.38 23.46
N ILE A 56 -15.63 -4.32 24.03
CA ILE A 56 -14.21 -4.50 23.73
C ILE A 56 -13.98 -4.85 22.25
N GLU A 57 -14.85 -5.67 21.65
CA GLU A 57 -14.81 -6.01 20.22
C GLU A 57 -15.06 -4.81 19.29
N ALA A 58 -15.68 -3.73 19.78
CA ALA A 58 -15.87 -2.50 19.00
C ALA A 58 -14.61 -1.62 18.93
N PHE A 59 -13.64 -1.82 19.83
CA PHE A 59 -12.42 -1.00 19.87
C PHE A 59 -11.35 -1.43 18.85
N TYR A 60 -11.41 -2.66 18.33
CA TYR A 60 -10.38 -3.19 17.45
C TYR A 60 -10.98 -3.98 16.27
N LYS A 61 -10.23 -4.11 15.17
CA LYS A 61 -10.64 -4.92 14.02
C LYS A 61 -10.10 -6.35 14.08
N GLU A 62 -8.81 -6.48 14.40
CA GLU A 62 -8.15 -7.79 14.54
C GLU A 62 -7.70 -8.04 15.98
N ARG A 63 -6.94 -7.10 16.58
CA ARG A 63 -6.36 -7.26 17.92
C ARG A 63 -6.29 -5.92 18.65
N LEU A 64 -6.50 -5.92 19.96
CA LEU A 64 -6.45 -4.69 20.78
C LEU A 64 -5.08 -3.99 20.70
N ALA A 65 -3.98 -4.75 20.61
CA ALA A 65 -2.61 -4.23 20.47
C ALA A 65 -2.41 -3.27 19.27
N GLU A 66 -3.26 -3.32 18.25
CA GLU A 66 -3.25 -2.39 17.10
C GLU A 66 -3.31 -0.93 17.55
N ILE A 67 -4.10 -0.63 18.59
CA ILE A 67 -4.29 0.73 19.10
C ILE A 67 -2.98 1.31 19.64
N GLU A 68 -2.18 0.47 20.30
CA GLU A 68 -0.88 0.86 20.82
C GLU A 68 0.16 1.02 19.71
N GLU A 69 0.21 0.06 18.78
CA GLU A 69 1.08 0.13 17.61
C GLU A 69 0.84 1.42 16.81
N GLU A 70 -0.42 1.77 16.56
CA GLU A 70 -0.81 3.03 15.94
C GLU A 70 -0.32 4.22 16.77
N THR A 71 -0.60 4.24 18.08
CA THR A 71 -0.21 5.34 18.97
C THR A 71 1.31 5.56 19.00
N ILE A 72 2.10 4.49 19.11
CA ILE A 72 3.56 4.55 19.08
C ILE A 72 4.04 5.09 17.74
N LEU A 73 3.43 4.64 16.65
CA LEU A 73 3.78 5.09 15.32
C LEU A 73 3.51 6.60 15.14
N LEU A 74 2.42 7.11 15.72
CA LEU A 74 2.11 8.54 15.76
C LEU A 74 3.08 9.36 16.62
N LEU A 75 3.39 8.88 17.82
CA LEU A 75 4.30 9.54 18.74
C LEU A 75 5.73 9.57 18.19
N THR A 76 6.18 8.46 17.60
CA THR A 76 7.51 8.33 16.97
C THR A 76 7.64 9.20 15.73
N PHE A 77 6.55 9.38 14.98
CA PHE A 77 6.52 10.14 13.75
C PHE A 77 5.42 11.20 13.80
N LYS A 78 5.71 12.32 14.46
CA LYS A 78 4.83 13.51 14.58
C LYS A 78 4.15 13.94 13.27
N ASN A 79 4.81 13.74 12.13
CA ASN A 79 4.30 14.11 10.79
C ASN A 79 3.77 12.91 9.97
N TYR A 80 3.58 11.73 10.57
CA TYR A 80 3.19 10.51 9.85
C TYR A 80 1.86 10.66 9.12
N TYR A 81 0.81 11.14 9.78
CA TYR A 81 -0.46 11.41 9.11
C TYR A 81 -0.33 12.45 8.02
N GLY A 82 0.51 13.47 8.21
CA GLY A 82 0.81 14.47 7.18
C GLY A 82 1.43 13.83 5.94
N MET A 83 2.44 12.98 6.12
CA MET A 83 3.09 12.22 5.03
C MET A 83 2.12 11.24 4.37
N LYS A 84 1.31 10.50 5.14
CA LYS A 84 0.31 9.56 4.62
C LYS A 84 -0.77 10.27 3.81
N LYS A 85 -1.29 11.40 4.32
CA LYS A 85 -2.24 12.24 3.60
C LYS A 85 -1.63 12.80 2.32
N LEU A 86 -0.40 13.30 2.38
CA LEU A 86 0.32 13.81 1.20
C LEU A 86 0.56 12.70 0.17
N MET A 87 0.94 11.49 0.60
CA MET A 87 1.11 10.32 -0.27
C MET A 87 -0.20 9.98 -0.99
N ILE A 88 -1.33 9.92 -0.27
CA ILE A 88 -2.63 9.61 -0.87
C ILE A 88 -3.05 10.70 -1.85
N VAL A 89 -2.96 11.97 -1.45
CA VAL A 89 -3.34 13.11 -2.32
C VAL A 89 -2.47 13.16 -3.58
N SER A 90 -1.15 13.03 -3.44
CA SER A 90 -0.24 13.01 -4.58
C SER A 90 -0.48 11.80 -5.48
N GLY A 91 -0.75 10.62 -4.92
CA GLY A 91 -1.08 9.42 -5.70
C GLY A 91 -2.36 9.59 -6.53
N ILE A 92 -3.42 10.16 -5.95
CA ILE A 92 -4.68 10.47 -6.67
C ILE A 92 -4.42 11.46 -7.80
N LEU A 93 -3.73 12.57 -7.51
CA LEU A 93 -3.44 13.61 -8.50
C LEU A 93 -2.58 13.09 -9.67
N CYS A 94 -1.56 12.29 -9.38
CA CYS A 94 -0.70 11.72 -10.43
C CYS A 94 -1.47 10.71 -11.28
N THR A 95 -2.30 9.87 -10.67
CA THR A 95 -3.07 8.84 -11.38
C THR A 95 -4.11 9.48 -12.30
N THR A 96 -4.88 10.46 -11.80
CA THR A 96 -5.86 11.18 -12.61
C THR A 96 -5.18 11.98 -13.73
N GLY A 97 -4.08 12.66 -13.44
CA GLY A 97 -3.28 13.37 -14.44
C GLY A 97 -2.71 12.43 -15.52
N PHE A 98 -2.26 11.23 -15.14
CA PHE A 98 -1.79 10.22 -16.08
C PHE A 98 -2.90 9.72 -17.02
N PHE A 99 -4.10 9.46 -16.49
CA PHE A 99 -5.25 9.05 -17.31
C PHE A 99 -5.70 10.16 -18.26
N ILE A 100 -5.82 11.40 -17.78
CA ILE A 100 -6.20 12.56 -18.60
C ILE A 100 -5.14 12.80 -19.68
N GLY A 101 -3.86 12.77 -19.31
CA GLY A 101 -2.76 12.90 -20.26
C GLY A 101 -2.74 11.79 -21.31
N SER A 102 -3.01 10.54 -20.91
CA SER A 102 -3.10 9.41 -21.83
C SER A 102 -4.27 9.55 -22.80
N PHE A 103 -5.43 10.01 -22.32
CA PHE A 103 -6.60 10.29 -23.15
C PHE A 103 -6.32 11.39 -24.18
N PHE A 104 -5.66 12.49 -23.78
CA PHE A 104 -5.28 13.56 -24.70
C PHE A 104 -4.31 13.09 -25.78
N LYS A 105 -3.40 12.16 -25.42
CA LYS A 105 -2.47 11.56 -26.38
C LYS A 105 -3.21 10.78 -27.46
N ILE A 106 -4.20 9.97 -27.06
CA ILE A 106 -5.02 9.17 -27.97
C ILE A 106 -5.87 10.09 -28.88
N MET A 107 -6.40 11.18 -28.33
CA MET A 107 -7.22 12.14 -29.07
C MET A 107 -6.40 13.11 -29.95
N HIS A 108 -5.07 12.98 -29.97
CA HIS A 108 -4.13 13.86 -30.68
C HIS A 108 -4.31 15.35 -30.36
N TRP A 109 -4.78 15.68 -29.15
CA TRP A 109 -4.97 17.06 -28.73
C TRP A 109 -3.64 17.70 -28.31
N ASN A 110 -3.40 18.91 -28.85
CA ASN A 110 -2.23 19.73 -28.54
C ASN A 110 -2.30 20.18 -27.07
N GLY A 111 -1.57 19.51 -26.20
CA GLY A 111 -1.62 19.72 -24.75
C GLY A 111 -1.29 18.49 -23.91
N THR A 112 -1.19 17.32 -24.55
CA THR A 112 -0.80 16.03 -23.94
C THR A 112 0.46 16.12 -23.05
N TYR A 113 1.48 16.85 -23.49
CA TYR A 113 2.77 16.95 -22.78
C TYR A 113 2.66 17.63 -21.42
N TRP A 114 1.72 18.57 -21.24
CA TRP A 114 1.55 19.32 -20.00
C TRP A 114 0.96 18.49 -18.85
N PHE A 115 0.30 17.37 -19.15
CA PHE A 115 -0.32 16.54 -18.12
C PHE A 115 0.41 15.22 -17.93
N LEU A 116 0.80 14.55 -19.02
CA LEU A 116 1.36 13.20 -18.95
C LEU A 116 2.78 13.17 -18.36
N ILE A 117 3.69 13.99 -18.89
CA ILE A 117 5.09 14.06 -18.43
C ILE A 117 5.19 14.45 -16.95
N PRO A 118 4.59 15.58 -16.49
CA PRO A 118 4.70 15.94 -15.08
C PRO A 118 4.04 14.91 -14.17
N SER A 119 2.92 14.28 -14.57
CA SER A 119 2.31 13.22 -13.75
C SER A 119 3.26 12.05 -13.51
N ILE A 120 3.99 11.60 -14.54
CA ILE A 120 4.98 10.51 -14.41
C ILE A 120 6.16 10.95 -13.52
N ILE A 121 6.65 12.18 -13.69
CA ILE A 121 7.76 12.71 -12.89
C ILE A 121 7.34 12.86 -11.41
N PHE A 122 6.19 13.47 -11.13
CA PHE A 122 5.67 13.62 -9.78
C PHE A 122 5.39 12.26 -9.12
N PHE A 123 4.87 11.30 -9.86
CA PHE A 123 4.67 9.94 -9.35
C PHE A 123 6.01 9.30 -8.95
N SER A 124 7.03 9.41 -9.80
CA SER A 124 8.35 8.81 -9.57
C SER A 124 9.15 9.47 -8.44
N PHE A 125 9.07 10.79 -8.29
CA PHE A 125 9.92 11.55 -7.35
C PHE A 125 9.21 12.00 -6.07
N VAL A 126 7.88 12.02 -6.03
CA VAL A 126 7.11 12.41 -4.83
C VAL A 126 6.36 11.21 -4.26
N PHE A 127 5.50 10.57 -5.04
CA PHE A 127 4.65 9.50 -4.53
C PHE A 127 5.46 8.26 -4.14
N LEU A 128 6.33 7.75 -5.03
CA LEU A 128 7.15 6.56 -4.77
C LEU A 128 8.08 6.71 -3.56
N PRO A 129 8.85 7.81 -3.41
CA PRO A 129 9.70 8.00 -2.24
C PRO A 129 8.92 8.15 -0.94
N LEU A 130 7.75 8.81 -0.96
CA LEU A 130 6.87 8.88 0.20
C LEU A 130 6.33 7.49 0.58
N LEU A 131 5.91 6.71 -0.41
CA LEU A 131 5.48 5.32 -0.21
C LEU A 131 6.60 4.49 0.41
N PHE A 132 7.81 4.59 -0.12
CA PHE A 132 8.99 3.90 0.42
C PHE A 132 9.23 4.28 1.89
N LEU A 133 9.26 5.57 2.22
CA LEU A 133 9.50 6.04 3.59
C LEU A 133 8.42 5.59 4.58
N LEU A 134 7.14 5.60 4.17
CA LEU A 134 6.05 5.16 5.03
C LEU A 134 6.04 3.64 5.19
N LYS A 135 6.12 2.89 4.09
CA LYS A 135 6.07 1.43 4.13
C LYS A 135 7.29 0.81 4.79
N THR A 136 8.47 1.40 4.69
CA THR A 136 9.66 0.91 5.42
C THR A 136 9.60 1.17 6.91
N LYS A 137 8.85 2.18 7.35
CA LYS A 137 8.58 2.44 8.77
C LYS A 137 7.52 1.49 9.34
N GLU A 138 6.50 1.16 8.56
CA GLU A 138 5.47 0.17 8.91
C GLU A 138 5.99 -1.28 8.87
N ALA A 139 7.01 -1.56 8.04
CA ALA A 139 7.52 -2.91 7.84
C ALA A 139 8.23 -3.45 9.10
N SER A 140 7.73 -4.56 9.63
CA SER A 140 8.25 -5.21 10.83
C SER A 140 9.55 -5.99 10.57
N SER A 141 9.71 -6.52 9.35
CA SER A 141 10.87 -7.35 8.97
C SER A 141 11.80 -6.66 7.98
N GLN A 142 13.11 -6.94 8.09
CA GLN A 142 14.11 -6.48 7.11
C GLN A 142 13.81 -6.96 5.69
N ARG A 143 13.19 -8.14 5.54
CA ARG A 143 12.80 -8.66 4.22
C ARG A 143 11.66 -7.86 3.59
N GLU A 144 10.72 -7.39 4.40
CA GLU A 144 9.63 -6.53 3.92
C GLU A 144 10.17 -5.17 3.47
N LYS A 145 11.13 -4.61 4.23
CA LYS A 145 11.84 -3.38 3.83
C LYS A 145 12.56 -3.56 2.49
N LEU A 146 13.23 -4.71 2.29
CA LEU A 146 13.87 -5.04 1.02
C LEU A 146 12.85 -5.15 -0.13
N ILE A 147 11.70 -5.78 0.08
CA ILE A 147 10.65 -5.89 -0.95
C ILE A 147 10.10 -4.52 -1.32
N VAL A 148 9.87 -3.65 -0.33
CA VAL A 148 9.43 -2.26 -0.55
C VAL A 148 10.51 -1.47 -1.29
N ALA A 149 11.79 -1.65 -0.95
CA ALA A 149 12.91 -1.01 -1.65
C ALA A 149 12.99 -1.43 -3.12
N VAL A 150 13.02 -2.74 -3.37
CA VAL A 150 13.09 -3.31 -4.73
C VAL A 150 11.85 -2.93 -5.53
N GLY A 151 10.66 -2.97 -4.92
CA GLY A 151 9.41 -2.55 -5.55
C GLY A 151 9.43 -1.07 -5.94
N CYS A 152 9.98 -0.20 -5.09
CA CYS A 152 10.14 1.21 -5.41
C CYS A 152 11.11 1.43 -6.60
N ILE A 153 12.25 0.72 -6.61
CA ILE A 153 13.22 0.80 -7.72
C ILE A 153 12.59 0.33 -9.02
N VAL A 154 11.91 -0.83 -9.02
CA VAL A 154 11.20 -1.34 -10.19
C VAL A 154 10.08 -0.40 -10.63
N GLY A 155 9.38 0.25 -9.69
CA GLY A 155 8.38 1.27 -9.98
C GLY A 155 8.97 2.50 -10.68
N VAL A 156 10.11 3.02 -10.23
CA VAL A 156 10.83 4.12 -10.90
C VAL A 156 11.27 3.70 -12.30
N LEU A 157 11.81 2.49 -12.45
CA LEU A 157 12.20 1.94 -13.76
C LEU A 157 11.00 1.82 -14.70
N TYR A 158 9.83 1.43 -14.20
CA TYR A 158 8.57 1.43 -14.95
C TYR A 158 8.18 2.82 -15.42
N CYS A 159 8.20 3.81 -14.54
CA CYS A 159 7.87 5.20 -14.88
C CYS A 159 8.82 5.76 -15.93
N LEU A 160 10.11 5.50 -15.78
CA LEU A 160 11.12 5.97 -16.72
C LEU A 160 10.99 5.26 -18.08
N SER A 161 10.77 3.95 -18.07
CA SER A 161 10.57 3.18 -19.30
C SER A 161 9.33 3.62 -20.06
N THR A 162 8.21 3.83 -19.37
CA THR A 162 6.97 4.31 -20.02
C THR A 162 7.15 5.70 -20.59
N LEU A 163 7.84 6.61 -19.89
CA LEU A 163 8.16 7.94 -20.40
C LEU A 163 8.99 7.86 -21.70
N PHE A 164 10.04 7.04 -21.71
CA PHE A 164 10.90 6.86 -22.89
C PHE A 164 10.13 6.25 -24.07
N LEU A 165 9.23 5.30 -23.79
CA LEU A 165 8.41 4.66 -24.82
C LEU A 165 7.37 5.64 -25.39
N VAL A 166 6.79 6.48 -24.55
CA VAL A 166 5.82 7.52 -24.92
C VAL A 166 6.49 8.59 -25.79
N GLU A 167 7.67 9.07 -25.42
CA GLU A 167 8.37 10.14 -26.12
C GLU A 167 9.25 9.64 -27.29
N TYR A 168 9.23 8.32 -27.57
CA TYR A 168 10.04 7.68 -28.61
C TYR A 168 11.54 7.97 -28.48
N TRP A 169 12.03 8.09 -27.26
CA TRP A 169 13.44 8.36 -27.01
C TRP A 169 14.32 7.14 -27.30
N HIS A 170 15.57 7.41 -27.71
CA HIS A 170 16.55 6.37 -28.01
C HIS A 170 16.75 5.46 -26.79
N GLY A 171 16.76 4.15 -27.01
CA GLY A 171 16.93 3.15 -25.95
C GLY A 171 15.65 2.78 -25.17
N ALA A 172 14.47 3.34 -25.51
CA ALA A 172 13.20 3.03 -24.85
C ALA A 172 12.89 1.52 -24.80
N SER A 173 13.11 0.81 -25.90
CA SER A 173 12.85 -0.63 -26.01
C SER A 173 13.78 -1.47 -25.12
N VAL A 174 15.04 -1.04 -24.98
CA VAL A 174 16.03 -1.72 -24.13
C VAL A 174 15.68 -1.50 -22.65
N LEU A 175 15.41 -0.26 -22.26
CA LEU A 175 15.05 0.09 -20.88
C LEU A 175 13.75 -0.61 -20.45
N TRP A 176 12.75 -0.65 -21.33
CA TRP A 176 11.51 -1.38 -21.09
C TRP A 176 11.73 -2.89 -20.91
N SER A 177 12.59 -3.50 -21.73
CA SER A 177 12.92 -4.93 -21.62
C SER A 177 13.64 -5.25 -20.31
N ILE A 178 14.58 -4.41 -19.89
CA ILE A 178 15.28 -4.53 -18.59
C ILE A 178 14.28 -4.43 -17.44
N THR A 179 13.34 -3.48 -17.52
CA THR A 179 12.31 -3.29 -16.49
C THR A 179 11.39 -4.51 -16.36
N LEU A 180 10.92 -5.07 -17.48
CA LEU A 180 10.11 -6.30 -17.45
C LEU A 180 10.89 -7.49 -16.89
N LEU A 181 12.17 -7.63 -17.27
CA LEU A 181 13.03 -8.70 -16.77
C LEU A 181 13.24 -8.58 -15.26
N THR A 182 13.56 -7.39 -14.76
CA THR A 182 13.76 -7.16 -13.32
C THR A 182 12.46 -7.33 -12.52
N ALA A 183 11.32 -6.87 -13.02
CA ALA A 183 10.03 -7.10 -12.36
C ALA A 183 9.69 -8.60 -12.25
N THR A 184 9.94 -9.37 -13.31
CA THR A 184 9.60 -10.79 -13.38
C THR A 184 10.56 -11.67 -12.57
N PHE A 185 11.87 -11.41 -12.65
CA PHE A 185 12.88 -12.29 -12.05
C PHE A 185 13.39 -11.83 -10.68
N VAL A 186 13.15 -10.57 -10.30
CA VAL A 186 13.61 -10.04 -9.00
C VAL A 186 12.43 -9.75 -8.08
N LEU A 187 11.53 -8.85 -8.48
CA LEU A 187 10.43 -8.42 -7.62
C LEU A 187 9.46 -9.56 -7.31
N LEU A 188 9.05 -10.30 -8.33
CA LEU A 188 8.02 -11.33 -8.20
C LEU A 188 8.45 -12.52 -7.32
N PRO A 189 9.66 -13.11 -7.48
CA PRO A 189 10.14 -14.15 -6.58
C PRO A 189 10.28 -13.66 -5.14
N LEU A 190 10.81 -12.44 -4.94
CA LEU A 190 10.96 -11.84 -3.61
C LEU A 190 9.60 -11.66 -2.91
N TYR A 191 8.59 -11.17 -3.65
CA TYR A 191 7.23 -11.03 -3.13
C TYR A 191 6.61 -12.38 -2.76
N PHE A 192 6.69 -13.36 -3.67
CA PHE A 192 6.10 -14.69 -3.50
C PHE A 192 6.70 -15.45 -2.30
N PHE A 193 8.03 -15.54 -2.23
CA PHE A 193 8.70 -16.28 -1.16
C PHE A 193 8.54 -15.65 0.22
N ASN A 194 8.31 -14.35 0.29
CA ASN A 194 8.03 -13.66 1.54
C ASN A 194 6.57 -13.82 1.97
N GLY A 195 5.62 -13.67 1.05
CA GLY A 195 4.19 -13.74 1.39
C GLY A 195 3.70 -15.15 1.73
N ILE A 196 4.25 -16.22 1.12
CA ILE A 196 3.86 -17.60 1.46
C ILE A 196 4.22 -18.00 2.89
N ARG A 197 5.21 -17.33 3.49
CA ARG A 197 5.63 -17.61 4.88
C ARG A 197 4.63 -17.10 5.91
N LYS A 198 3.73 -16.19 5.52
CA LYS A 198 2.66 -15.69 6.38
C LYS A 198 1.42 -16.55 6.17
N PRO A 199 1.04 -17.43 7.12
CA PRO A 199 -0.07 -18.37 6.92
C PRO A 199 -1.40 -17.65 6.66
N GLU A 200 -1.60 -16.49 7.29
CA GLU A 200 -2.82 -15.67 7.19
C GLU A 200 -3.02 -15.05 5.80
N THR A 201 -1.95 -14.66 5.11
CA THR A 201 -2.02 -13.99 3.80
C THR A 201 -1.52 -14.85 2.63
N LYS A 202 -1.28 -16.15 2.87
CA LYS A 202 -0.71 -17.07 1.90
C LYS A 202 -1.55 -17.19 0.63
N LEU A 203 -2.88 -17.38 0.76
CA LEU A 203 -3.78 -17.47 -0.40
C LEU A 203 -3.80 -16.16 -1.19
N ASN A 204 -3.92 -15.02 -0.50
CA ASN A 204 -3.90 -13.72 -1.14
C ASN A 204 -2.58 -13.48 -1.90
N THR A 205 -1.44 -13.85 -1.31
CA THR A 205 -0.12 -13.74 -1.94
C THR A 205 -0.04 -14.59 -3.21
N ILE A 206 -0.50 -15.85 -3.17
CA ILE A 206 -0.47 -16.76 -4.32
C ILE A 206 -1.34 -16.20 -5.46
N VAL A 207 -2.58 -15.82 -5.14
CA VAL A 207 -3.52 -15.24 -6.12
C VAL A 207 -2.96 -13.95 -6.72
N THR A 208 -2.46 -13.03 -5.89
CA THR A 208 -1.84 -11.77 -6.36
C THR A 208 -0.64 -12.04 -7.25
N THR A 209 0.19 -13.04 -6.92
CA THR A 209 1.34 -13.42 -7.73
C THR A 209 0.91 -13.94 -9.10
N PHE A 210 -0.11 -14.79 -9.19
CA PHE A 210 -0.62 -15.26 -10.49
C PHE A 210 -1.19 -14.13 -11.34
N ILE A 211 -1.91 -13.20 -10.73
CA ILE A 211 -2.40 -11.99 -11.43
C ILE A 211 -1.22 -11.18 -11.97
N LEU A 212 -0.17 -10.97 -11.16
CA LEU A 212 1.02 -10.23 -11.59
C LEU A 212 1.77 -10.93 -12.73
N ILE A 213 1.93 -12.25 -12.69
CA ILE A 213 2.54 -13.02 -13.80
C ILE A 213 1.71 -12.82 -15.08
N GLY A 214 0.38 -12.93 -14.99
CA GLY A 214 -0.51 -12.73 -16.12
C GLY A 214 -0.37 -11.33 -16.74
N LEU A 215 -0.40 -10.28 -15.90
CA LEU A 215 -0.26 -8.89 -16.35
C LEU A 215 1.12 -8.61 -16.98
N LEU A 216 2.22 -9.05 -16.35
CA LEU A 216 3.57 -8.89 -16.87
C LEU A 216 3.77 -9.65 -18.18
N GLY A 217 3.22 -10.87 -18.27
CA GLY A 217 3.22 -11.68 -19.49
C GLY A 217 2.50 -11.00 -20.64
N MET A 218 1.32 -10.42 -20.40
CA MET A 218 0.59 -9.63 -21.40
C MET A 218 1.36 -8.37 -21.84
N GLN A 219 1.99 -7.66 -20.91
CA GLN A 219 2.81 -6.49 -21.25
C GLN A 219 4.02 -6.86 -22.11
N PHE A 220 4.65 -8.00 -21.84
CA PHE A 220 5.76 -8.51 -22.64
C PHE A 220 5.33 -8.88 -24.08
N THR A 221 4.18 -9.54 -24.24
CA THR A 221 3.67 -9.91 -25.58
C THR A 221 3.28 -8.68 -26.40
N LEU A 222 2.56 -7.71 -25.80
CA LEU A 222 2.14 -6.48 -26.47
C LEU A 222 3.33 -5.67 -27.02
N THR A 223 4.44 -5.63 -26.29
CA THR A 223 5.63 -4.85 -26.68
C THR A 223 6.54 -5.58 -27.66
N SER A 224 6.57 -6.91 -27.64
CA SER A 224 7.34 -7.72 -28.59
C SER A 224 6.67 -7.79 -29.97
N LEU A 225 5.34 -7.76 -30.03
CA LEU A 225 4.55 -7.85 -31.27
C LEU A 225 4.44 -6.52 -32.04
N HIS A 226 4.75 -5.38 -31.42
CA HIS A 226 4.60 -4.04 -32.02
C HIS A 226 5.85 -3.52 -32.77
N LYS A 227 6.91 -4.34 -32.93
CA LYS A 227 8.03 -3.99 -33.83
C LYS A 227 7.54 -4.11 -35.29
N HIS A 228 7.31 -2.96 -35.93
CA HIS A 228 6.68 -2.75 -37.25
C HIS A 228 7.05 -3.74 -38.38
N PRO A 229 6.11 -4.01 -39.33
CA PRO A 229 6.42 -4.63 -40.63
C PRO A 229 7.49 -3.83 -41.38
N GLN A 230 8.44 -4.56 -41.96
CA GLN A 230 9.59 -4.02 -42.69
C GLN A 230 9.16 -3.02 -43.77
N LYS A 231 9.90 -1.92 -43.88
CA LYS A 231 9.88 -1.03 -45.06
C LYS A 231 10.03 -1.91 -46.30
N HIS A 232 8.99 -1.99 -47.14
CA HIS A 232 9.13 -2.50 -48.49
C HIS A 232 10.18 -1.64 -49.20
N THR A 233 11.37 -2.20 -49.35
CA THR A 233 12.35 -1.75 -50.33
C THR A 233 11.69 -1.97 -51.69
N VAL A 234 11.11 -0.91 -52.26
CA VAL A 234 10.81 -0.89 -53.69
C VAL A 234 12.17 -0.95 -54.39
N VAL A 235 12.56 -2.17 -54.75
CA VAL A 235 13.65 -2.40 -55.69
C VAL A 235 13.22 -1.75 -56.99
N ASN A 236 13.77 -0.58 -57.26
CA ASN A 236 13.62 0.09 -58.54
C ASN A 236 14.40 -0.75 -59.56
N ASN A 237 13.68 -1.65 -60.26
CA ASN A 237 14.24 -2.35 -61.40
C ASN A 237 14.29 -1.39 -62.59
N LYS A 238 15.44 -1.44 -63.27
CA LYS A 238 15.79 -0.73 -64.50
C LYS A 238 14.72 -0.80 -65.58
#